data_AF-A0A495UKG9-F1
#
_entry.id   AF-A0A495UKG9-F1
#
_cell.length_a   1.000
_cell.length_b   1.000
_cell.length_c   1.000
_cell.angle_alpha   90.00
_cell.angle_beta   90.00
_cell.angle_gamma   90.00
#
_symmetry.space_group_name_H-M   'P 1'
#
loop_
_entity.id
_entity.type
_entity.pdbx_description
1 polymer ?
#
loop_
_entity_poly.entity_id
_entity_poly.type
_entity_poly.pdbx_seq_one_letter_code
_entity_poly.pdbx_strand_id
1 'polypeptide(L)'
;MAIEHDFFGLLESGPDGSIFWSENVEFGDQTVTVDLTAPDQDDVSQEALDAAAGMVSSLEGIDRTARDAMVSELDDRTSEVIEYILQQQQLLGEELDDLLVDVSGDTQIDVIRSLQLMSMTILADEHGGDDPFAVLEYALDPEATDDVLLVNLGSDGIVQSVTSAD
;
A
#
# COMPACT_ATOMS: atom_id res chain seq x y z
N MET A 1 4.57 19.49 19.99
CA MET A 1 6.01 19.78 19.84
C MET A 1 6.34 19.49 18.38
N ALA A 2 7.60 19.37 17.96
CA ALA A 2 7.91 19.04 16.57
C ALA A 2 9.10 18.09 16.50
N ILE A 3 9.10 17.20 15.50
CA ILE A 3 10.17 16.25 15.23
C ILE A 3 10.82 16.66 13.91
N GLU A 4 12.14 16.78 13.88
CA GLU A 4 12.89 17.07 12.65
C GLU A 4 13.49 15.77 12.13
N HIS A 5 13.29 15.50 10.84
CA HIS A 5 13.81 14.33 10.14
C HIS A 5 14.37 14.73 8.78
N ASP A 6 15.46 14.08 8.33
CA ASP A 6 16.13 14.45 7.08
C ASP A 6 15.24 14.26 5.84
N PHE A 7 14.38 13.24 5.85
CA PHE A 7 13.46 12.95 4.75
C PHE A 7 12.13 13.73 4.87
N PHE A 8 11.50 13.72 6.04
CA PHE A 8 10.16 14.30 6.24
C PHE A 8 10.20 15.80 6.58
N GLY A 9 11.38 16.35 6.82
CA GLY A 9 11.54 17.71 7.31
C GLY A 9 10.98 17.87 8.72
N LEU A 10 10.25 18.95 8.95
CA LEU A 10 9.65 19.25 10.25
C LEU A 10 8.23 18.68 10.34
N LEU A 11 8.04 17.69 11.22
CA LEU A 11 6.76 17.11 11.57
C LEU A 11 6.18 17.85 12.78
N GLU A 12 5.08 18.58 12.58
CA GLU A 12 4.37 19.30 13.63
C GLU A 12 3.17 18.48 14.12
N SER A 13 2.97 18.42 15.44
CA SER A 13 1.79 17.76 15.99
C SER A 13 0.55 18.63 15.87
N GLY A 14 -0.58 17.98 15.56
CA GLY A 14 -1.91 18.56 15.64
C GLY A 14 -2.32 18.92 17.08
N PRO A 15 -3.47 19.61 17.24
CA PRO A 15 -3.99 20.01 18.56
C PRO A 15 -4.27 18.84 19.52
N ASP A 16 -4.47 17.66 18.96
CA ASP A 16 -4.73 16.37 19.59
C ASP A 16 -3.46 15.54 19.86
N GLY A 17 -2.29 16.02 19.43
CA GLY A 17 -1.01 15.33 19.60
C GLY A 17 -0.59 14.46 18.42
N SER A 18 -1.51 14.22 17.48
CA SER A 18 -1.27 13.42 16.28
C SER A 18 -0.27 14.05 15.34
N ILE A 19 0.45 13.22 14.58
CA ILE A 19 1.31 13.66 13.48
C ILE A 19 0.65 13.23 12.17
N PHE A 20 0.69 14.12 11.18
CA PHE A 20 0.32 13.81 9.81
C PHE A 20 1.29 14.47 8.82
N TRP A 21 1.77 13.69 7.87
CA TRP A 21 2.57 14.14 6.73
C TRP A 21 2.08 13.44 5.47
N SER A 22 2.08 14.15 4.35
CA SER A 22 1.61 13.63 3.08
C SER A 22 2.40 14.24 1.93
N GLU A 23 2.91 13.41 1.04
CA GLU A 23 3.60 13.83 -0.17
C GLU A 23 3.32 12.90 -1.34
N ASN A 24 3.44 13.44 -2.56
CA ASN A 24 3.35 12.69 -3.79
C ASN A 24 4.75 12.28 -4.24
N VAL A 25 5.01 10.96 -4.35
CA VAL A 25 6.31 10.42 -4.76
C VAL A 25 6.25 9.83 -6.17
N GLU A 26 7.33 10.02 -6.93
CA GLU A 26 7.45 9.43 -8.27
C GLU A 26 7.63 7.91 -8.18
N PHE A 27 6.82 7.16 -8.93
CA PHE A 27 6.85 5.70 -8.97
C PHE A 27 6.63 5.21 -10.40
N GLY A 28 7.71 4.81 -11.09
CA GLY A 28 7.66 4.46 -12.51
C GLY A 28 7.05 5.59 -13.35
N ASP A 29 5.96 5.29 -14.08
CA ASP A 29 5.22 6.25 -14.91
C ASP A 29 4.02 6.90 -14.19
N GLN A 30 3.87 6.68 -12.87
CA GLN A 30 2.79 7.24 -12.06
C GLN A 30 3.32 7.97 -10.82
N THR A 31 2.41 8.53 -10.04
CA THR A 31 2.70 9.21 -8.78
C THR A 31 1.86 8.57 -7.69
N VAL A 32 2.48 8.25 -6.57
CA VAL A 32 1.83 7.58 -5.43
C VAL A 32 1.73 8.58 -4.28
N THR A 33 0.59 8.63 -3.61
CA THR A 33 0.46 9.41 -2.37
C THR A 33 1.05 8.61 -1.21
N VAL A 34 2.00 9.19 -0.50
CA VAL A 34 2.55 8.61 0.72
C VAL A 34 2.09 9.43 1.90
N ASP A 35 1.38 8.79 2.82
CA ASP A 35 0.95 9.37 4.07
C ASP A 35 1.74 8.76 5.22
N LEU A 36 2.15 9.59 6.17
CA LEU A 36 2.72 9.17 7.45
C LEU A 36 1.85 9.74 8.56
N THR A 37 1.38 8.86 9.45
CA THR A 37 0.50 9.24 10.55
C THR A 37 0.91 8.55 11.85
N ALA A 38 0.59 9.19 12.97
CA ALA A 38 0.65 8.61 14.31
C ALA A 38 -0.34 9.34 15.23
N PRO A 39 -0.99 8.65 16.18
CA PRO A 39 -1.97 9.24 17.10
C PRO A 39 -1.32 10.15 18.14
N ASP A 40 -0.08 9.85 18.55
CA ASP A 40 0.69 10.65 19.50
C ASP A 40 2.14 10.79 19.01
N GLN A 41 2.68 12.01 19.01
CA GLN A 41 4.06 12.24 18.62
C GLN A 41 5.07 11.54 19.52
N ASP A 42 4.73 11.32 20.80
CA ASP A 42 5.66 10.76 21.77
C ASP A 42 5.88 9.26 21.53
N ASP A 43 5.02 8.62 20.74
CA ASP A 43 5.14 7.23 20.28
C ASP A 43 5.96 7.11 18.98
N VAL A 44 6.32 8.24 18.34
CA VAL A 44 7.12 8.25 17.11
C VAL A 44 8.61 8.32 17.42
N SER A 45 9.30 7.21 17.23
CA SER A 45 10.75 7.13 17.39
C SER A 45 11.50 7.59 16.12
N GLN A 46 12.76 8.00 16.29
CA GLN A 46 13.62 8.33 15.14
C GLN A 46 13.86 7.09 14.26
N GLU A 47 13.99 5.91 14.86
CA GLU A 47 14.15 4.64 14.13
C GLU A 47 12.92 4.33 13.26
N ALA A 48 11.71 4.65 13.73
CA ALA A 48 10.49 4.52 12.94
C ALA A 48 10.51 5.44 11.71
N LEU A 49 10.96 6.68 11.86
CA LEU A 49 11.08 7.62 10.74
C LEU A 49 12.18 7.20 9.75
N ASP A 50 13.30 6.68 10.24
CA ASP A 50 14.35 6.13 9.38
C ASP A 50 13.84 4.92 8.57
N ALA A 51 13.08 4.02 9.21
CA ALA A 51 12.44 2.87 8.55
C ALA A 51 11.42 3.31 7.49
N ALA A 52 10.55 4.26 7.84
CA ALA A 52 9.56 4.85 6.93
C ALA A 52 10.23 5.48 5.71
N ALA A 53 11.25 6.32 5.90
CA ALA A 53 11.99 6.93 4.80
C ALA A 53 12.71 5.87 3.93
N GLY A 54 13.23 4.81 4.54
CA GLY A 54 13.83 3.67 3.85
C GLY A 54 12.81 2.92 2.98
N MET A 55 11.58 2.75 3.46
CA MET A 55 10.49 2.16 2.69
C MET A 55 10.11 2.99 1.49
N VAL A 56 9.88 4.29 1.68
CA VAL A 56 9.53 5.21 0.58
C VAL A 56 10.63 5.22 -0.49
N SER A 57 11.90 5.22 -0.06
CA SER A 57 13.05 5.14 -0.97
C SER A 57 13.16 3.79 -1.71
N SER A 58 12.52 2.74 -1.19
CA SER A 58 12.55 1.38 -1.72
C SER A 58 11.21 0.94 -2.34
N LEU A 59 10.32 1.90 -2.63
CA LEU A 59 8.93 1.63 -3.02
C LEU A 59 8.80 0.67 -4.22
N GLU A 60 9.67 0.78 -5.23
CA GLU A 60 9.70 -0.16 -6.38
C GLU A 60 10.03 -1.61 -6.00
N GLY A 61 10.87 -1.81 -4.98
CA GLY A 61 11.17 -3.14 -4.47
C GLY A 61 10.03 -3.69 -3.62
N ILE A 62 9.40 -2.82 -2.84
CA ILE A 62 8.24 -3.14 -2.01
C ILE A 62 7.04 -3.51 -2.88
N ASP A 63 6.73 -2.73 -3.91
CA ASP A 63 5.63 -3.02 -4.85
C ASP A 63 5.81 -4.39 -5.52
N ARG A 64 7.03 -4.72 -5.95
CA ARG A 64 7.32 -6.05 -6.50
C ARG A 64 7.03 -7.15 -5.48
N THR A 65 7.46 -6.96 -4.24
CA THR A 65 7.24 -7.94 -3.16
C THR A 65 5.76 -8.10 -2.84
N ALA A 66 5.00 -6.99 -2.84
CA ALA A 66 3.56 -6.99 -2.66
C ALA A 66 2.85 -7.78 -3.77
N ARG A 67 3.21 -7.55 -5.04
CA ARG A 67 2.64 -8.30 -6.18
C ARG A 67 3.01 -9.78 -6.13
N ASP A 68 4.26 -10.12 -5.76
CA ASP A 68 4.68 -11.51 -5.58
C ASP A 68 3.86 -12.20 -4.47
N ALA A 69 3.56 -11.49 -3.38
CA ALA A 69 2.68 -11.99 -2.33
C ALA A 69 1.25 -12.22 -2.84
N MET A 70 0.67 -11.28 -3.59
CA MET A 70 -0.65 -11.45 -4.21
C MET A 70 -0.69 -12.67 -5.14
N VAL A 71 0.36 -12.89 -5.94
CA VAL A 71 0.45 -14.07 -6.81
C VAL A 71 0.51 -15.36 -5.99
N SER A 72 1.21 -15.35 -4.86
CA SER A 72 1.27 -16.51 -3.96
C SER A 72 -0.08 -16.87 -3.32
N GLU A 73 -1.00 -15.91 -3.22
CA GLU A 73 -2.37 -16.12 -2.69
C GLU A 73 -3.32 -16.78 -3.71
N LEU A 74 -2.93 -16.89 -4.99
CA LEU A 74 -3.78 -17.48 -6.03
C LEU A 74 -4.00 -19.00 -5.86
N ASP A 75 -3.12 -19.68 -5.13
CA ASP A 75 -3.27 -21.11 -4.81
C ASP A 75 -4.35 -21.36 -3.74
N ASP A 76 -4.72 -20.35 -2.95
CA ASP A 76 -5.79 -20.41 -1.97
C ASP A 76 -7.08 -19.80 -2.52
N ARG A 77 -8.08 -20.64 -2.75
CA ARG A 77 -9.39 -20.21 -3.29
C ARG A 77 -10.22 -19.36 -2.33
N THR A 78 -9.79 -19.27 -1.08
CA THR A 78 -10.41 -18.46 -0.03
C THR A 78 -9.60 -17.22 0.29
N SER A 79 -8.56 -16.91 -0.51
CA SER A 79 -7.81 -15.68 -0.34
C SER A 79 -8.60 -14.48 -0.85
N GLU A 80 -8.38 -13.35 -0.18
CA GLU A 80 -8.94 -12.04 -0.52
C GLU A 80 -8.58 -11.62 -1.95
N VAL A 81 -7.38 -12.01 -2.42
CA VAL A 81 -6.92 -11.74 -3.79
C VAL A 81 -7.81 -12.45 -4.81
N ILE A 82 -8.17 -13.71 -4.56
CA ILE A 82 -9.06 -14.46 -5.44
C ILE A 82 -10.47 -13.85 -5.41
N GLU A 83 -10.98 -13.52 -4.24
CA GLU A 83 -12.31 -12.91 -4.10
C GLU A 83 -12.39 -11.57 -4.84
N TYR A 84 -11.38 -10.70 -4.68
CA TYR A 84 -11.24 -9.46 -5.43
C TYR A 84 -11.26 -9.69 -6.94
N ILE A 85 -10.43 -10.60 -7.45
CA ILE A 85 -10.35 -10.87 -8.90
C ILE A 85 -11.68 -11.41 -9.44
N LEU A 86 -12.39 -12.23 -8.67
CA LEU A 86 -13.71 -12.75 -9.06
C LEU A 86 -14.78 -11.65 -9.06
N GLN A 87 -14.73 -10.74 -8.08
CA GLN A 87 -15.60 -9.58 -8.01
C GLN A 87 -15.38 -8.65 -9.22
N GLN A 88 -14.13 -8.32 -9.55
CA GLN A 88 -13.80 -7.48 -10.70
C GLN A 88 -14.28 -8.10 -12.01
N GLN A 89 -14.09 -9.41 -12.21
CA GLN A 89 -14.63 -10.12 -13.37
C GLN A 89 -16.17 -10.07 -13.44
N GLN A 90 -16.84 -10.14 -12.30
CA GLN A 90 -18.30 -10.08 -12.25
C GLN A 90 -18.83 -8.68 -12.53
N LEU A 91 -18.16 -7.65 -12.01
CA LEU A 91 -18.57 -6.25 -12.14
C LEU A 91 -18.30 -5.71 -13.55
N LEU A 92 -17.10 -5.94 -14.07
CA LEU A 92 -16.62 -5.36 -15.33
C LEU A 92 -16.94 -6.25 -16.54
N GLY A 93 -16.99 -7.57 -16.36
CA GLY A 93 -17.29 -8.51 -17.45
C GLY A 93 -16.35 -8.34 -18.64
N GLU A 94 -16.89 -7.96 -19.80
CA GLU A 94 -16.12 -7.74 -21.03
C GLU A 94 -15.26 -6.47 -20.99
N GLU A 95 -15.58 -5.50 -20.12
CA GLU A 95 -14.83 -4.25 -19.96
C GLU A 95 -13.54 -4.44 -19.14
N LEU A 96 -13.36 -5.60 -18.50
CA LEU A 96 -12.15 -5.92 -17.75
C LEU A 96 -10.89 -5.83 -18.62
N ASP A 97 -10.95 -6.39 -19.83
CA ASP A 97 -9.82 -6.43 -20.76
C ASP A 97 -9.31 -5.03 -21.16
N ASP A 98 -10.17 -4.00 -21.08
CA ASP A 98 -9.79 -2.62 -21.38
C ASP A 98 -8.93 -1.99 -20.27
N LEU A 99 -8.97 -2.55 -19.06
CA LEU A 99 -8.15 -2.12 -17.92
C LEU A 99 -6.84 -2.89 -17.80
N LEU A 100 -6.69 -4.00 -18.53
CA LEU A 100 -5.51 -4.84 -18.44
C LEU A 100 -4.34 -4.23 -19.23
N VAL A 101 -3.17 -4.14 -18.59
CA VAL A 101 -1.95 -3.63 -19.24
C VAL A 101 -1.37 -4.61 -20.26
N ASP A 102 -1.63 -5.90 -20.09
CA ASP A 102 -1.27 -6.98 -21.00
C ASP A 102 -2.25 -8.14 -20.83
N VAL A 103 -2.60 -8.81 -21.93
CA VAL A 103 -3.50 -9.98 -21.93
C VAL A 103 -2.68 -11.21 -22.31
N SER A 104 -2.22 -11.94 -21.29
CA SER A 104 -1.39 -13.13 -21.46
C SER A 104 -2.20 -14.42 -21.59
N GLY A 105 -3.49 -14.37 -21.25
CA GLY A 105 -4.41 -15.50 -21.19
C GLY A 105 -4.52 -16.13 -19.80
N ASP A 106 -3.84 -15.56 -18.81
CA ASP A 106 -4.02 -15.83 -17.39
C ASP A 106 -4.60 -14.57 -16.72
N THR A 107 -5.93 -14.47 -16.71
CA THR A 107 -6.64 -13.28 -16.21
C THR A 107 -6.26 -12.93 -14.78
N GLN A 108 -5.94 -13.91 -13.92
CA GLN A 108 -5.57 -13.65 -12.53
C GLN A 108 -4.24 -12.91 -12.45
N ILE A 109 -3.25 -13.38 -13.22
CA ILE A 109 -1.94 -12.74 -13.33
C ILE A 109 -2.04 -11.39 -14.04
N ASP A 110 -2.86 -11.30 -15.08
CA ASP A 110 -3.05 -10.08 -15.86
C ASP A 110 -3.69 -8.98 -14.98
N VAL A 111 -4.67 -9.31 -14.13
CA VAL A 111 -5.25 -8.38 -13.16
C VAL A 111 -4.19 -7.89 -12.16
N ILE A 112 -3.45 -8.79 -11.50
CA ILE A 112 -2.43 -8.40 -10.51
C ILE A 112 -1.35 -7.49 -11.13
N ARG A 113 -0.98 -7.73 -12.38
CA ARG A 113 -0.03 -6.86 -13.10
C ARG A 113 -0.59 -5.49 -13.45
N SER A 114 -1.91 -5.42 -13.64
CA SER A 114 -2.60 -4.20 -14.07
C SER A 114 -2.99 -3.30 -12.89
N LEU A 115 -2.98 -3.82 -11.65
CA LEU A 115 -3.21 -3.03 -10.44
C LEU A 115 -2.28 -1.82 -10.37
N GLN A 116 -2.85 -0.65 -10.10
CA GLN A 116 -2.14 0.59 -9.82
C GLN A 116 -1.96 0.76 -8.32
N LEU A 117 -0.78 1.24 -7.91
CA LEU A 117 -0.51 1.56 -6.51
C LEU A 117 -1.04 2.97 -6.26
N MET A 118 -2.11 3.08 -5.48
CA MET A 118 -2.81 4.34 -5.22
C MET A 118 -2.11 5.13 -4.13
N SER A 119 -1.84 4.46 -3.01
CA SER A 119 -1.24 5.09 -1.84
C SER A 119 -0.39 4.13 -1.02
N MET A 120 0.49 4.72 -0.20
CA MET A 120 1.20 4.06 0.89
C MET A 120 0.91 4.83 2.17
N THR A 121 0.23 4.20 3.13
CA THR A 121 0.03 4.76 4.47
C THR A 121 1.01 4.14 5.45
N ILE A 122 1.76 4.95 6.18
CA ILE A 122 2.73 4.54 7.20
C ILE A 122 2.19 4.91 8.59
N LEU A 123 2.09 3.91 9.47
CA LEU A 123 1.68 4.04 10.86
C LEU A 123 2.93 4.08 11.74
N ALA A 124 3.45 5.28 11.98
CA ALA A 124 4.79 5.44 12.55
C ALA A 124 4.90 4.96 14.02
N ASP A 125 3.79 4.89 14.74
CA ASP A 125 3.70 4.36 16.10
C ASP A 125 3.75 2.82 16.16
N GLU A 126 3.46 2.12 15.07
CA GLU A 126 3.46 0.65 15.00
C GLU A 126 4.87 0.06 14.75
N HIS A 127 5.92 0.88 14.86
CA HIS A 127 7.29 0.43 14.63
C HIS A 127 7.74 -0.62 15.65
N GLY A 128 7.87 -1.88 15.18
CA GLY A 128 8.26 -3.01 16.01
C GLY A 128 7.09 -3.67 16.76
N GLY A 129 5.86 -3.26 16.45
CA GLY A 129 4.63 -3.89 16.90
C GLY A 129 4.25 -5.15 16.10
N ASP A 130 3.11 -5.73 16.45
CA ASP A 130 2.49 -6.84 15.72
C ASP A 130 1.54 -6.33 14.62
N ASP A 131 1.04 -5.10 14.75
CA ASP A 131 0.18 -4.45 13.76
C ASP A 131 0.99 -3.97 12.53
N PRO A 132 0.34 -3.75 11.37
CA PRO A 132 1.01 -3.29 10.17
C PRO A 132 1.67 -1.92 10.38
N PHE A 133 2.94 -1.81 9.99
CA PHE A 133 3.66 -0.54 9.98
C PHE A 133 3.35 0.28 8.72
N ALA A 134 3.08 -0.40 7.60
CA ALA A 134 2.69 0.25 6.36
C ALA A 134 1.57 -0.53 5.66
N VAL A 135 0.73 0.20 4.93
CA VAL A 135 -0.36 -0.34 4.12
C VAL A 135 -0.24 0.23 2.72
N LEU A 136 -0.18 -0.64 1.71
CA LEU A 136 -0.24 -0.25 0.31
C LEU A 136 -1.64 -0.49 -0.22
N GLU A 137 -2.20 0.50 -0.90
CA GLU A 137 -3.52 0.42 -1.50
C GLU A 137 -3.41 0.25 -3.02
N TYR A 138 -4.06 -0.78 -3.55
CA TYR A 138 -4.03 -1.14 -4.96
C TYR A 138 -5.44 -1.13 -5.55
N ALA A 139 -5.59 -0.51 -6.70
CA ALA A 139 -6.85 -0.50 -7.45
C ALA A 139 -6.62 -0.93 -8.90
N LEU A 140 -7.56 -1.68 -9.47
CA LEU A 140 -7.55 -2.00 -10.90
C LEU A 140 -8.08 -0.82 -11.73
N ASP A 141 -9.18 -0.22 -11.28
CA ASP A 141 -9.72 1.02 -11.81
C ASP A 141 -9.53 2.13 -10.77
N PRO A 142 -8.55 3.03 -10.94
CA PRO A 142 -8.29 4.12 -10.00
C PRO A 142 -9.44 5.13 -9.89
N GLU A 143 -10.38 5.14 -10.85
CA GLU A 143 -11.57 6.01 -10.81
C GLU A 143 -12.72 5.35 -10.01
N ALA A 144 -12.68 4.04 -9.80
CA ALA A 144 -13.62 3.29 -8.98
C ALA A 144 -13.07 3.13 -7.55
N THR A 145 -13.53 3.97 -6.63
CA THR A 145 -12.98 4.07 -5.26
C THR A 145 -13.37 2.94 -4.32
N ASP A 146 -14.28 2.05 -4.72
CA ASP A 146 -14.93 1.12 -3.80
C ASP A 146 -14.24 -0.26 -3.72
N ASP A 147 -13.40 -0.64 -4.69
CA ASP A 147 -12.76 -1.96 -4.72
C ASP A 147 -11.23 -1.86 -4.75
N VAL A 148 -10.60 -2.00 -3.60
CA VAL A 148 -9.13 -1.99 -3.45
C VAL A 148 -8.60 -3.23 -2.74
N LEU A 149 -7.36 -3.59 -3.09
CA LEU A 149 -6.55 -4.54 -2.32
C LEU A 149 -5.58 -3.78 -1.43
N LEU A 150 -5.52 -4.17 -0.16
CA LEU A 150 -4.62 -3.64 0.84
C LEU A 150 -3.51 -4.66 1.11
N VAL A 151 -2.26 -4.24 1.01
CA VAL A 151 -1.11 -5.06 1.40
C VAL A 151 -0.51 -4.49 2.66
N ASN A 152 -0.53 -5.28 3.72
CA ASN A 152 -0.03 -4.91 5.04
C ASN A 152 1.43 -5.34 5.18
N LEU A 153 2.30 -4.44 5.64
CA LEU A 153 3.73 -4.67 5.78
C LEU A 153 4.22 -4.34 7.19
N GLY A 154 5.18 -5.15 7.67
CA GLY A 154 5.98 -4.82 8.84
C GLY A 154 7.04 -3.76 8.52
N SER A 155 7.64 -3.16 9.55
CA SER A 155 8.66 -2.09 9.41
C SER A 155 9.94 -2.52 8.68
N ASP A 156 10.14 -3.82 8.47
CA ASP A 156 11.21 -4.40 7.67
C ASP A 156 10.87 -4.55 6.18
N GLY A 157 9.65 -4.14 5.76
CA GLY A 157 9.16 -4.26 4.39
C GLY A 157 8.66 -5.66 4.04
N ILE A 158 8.51 -6.56 5.02
CA ILE A 158 7.94 -7.89 4.79
C ILE A 158 6.41 -7.80 4.78
N VAL A 159 5.80 -8.41 3.77
CA VAL A 159 4.34 -8.54 3.67
C VAL A 159 3.82 -9.45 4.80
N GLN A 160 2.89 -8.95 5.58
CA GLN A 160 2.21 -9.66 6.66
C GLN A 160 0.89 -10.28 6.20
N SER A 161 0.13 -9.57 5.37
CA SER A 161 -1.14 -10.04 4.80
C SER A 161 -1.56 -9.23 3.57
N VAL A 162 -2.49 -9.81 2.80
CA VAL A 162 -3.23 -9.11 1.74
C VAL A 162 -4.72 -9.21 2.08
N THR A 163 -5.43 -8.09 2.09
CA THR A 163 -6.86 -8.00 2.41
C THR A 163 -7.61 -7.16 1.37
N SER A 164 -8.91 -7.34 1.23
CA SER A 164 -9.75 -6.37 0.52
C SER A 164 -10.28 -5.30 1.48
N ALA A 165 -10.63 -4.13 0.96
CA ALA A 165 -11.38 -3.14 1.76
C ALA A 165 -12.88 -3.50 1.74
N ASP A 166 -13.48 -3.64 2.92
CA ASP A 166 -14.93 -3.89 3.13
C ASP A 166 -15.82 -2.68 2.81
#